data_AF-M1IRU1-F1
#
_entry.id   AF-M1IRU1-F1
#
_cell.length_a   1.000
_cell.length_b   1.000
_cell.length_c   1.000
_cell.angle_alpha   90.00
_cell.angle_beta   90.00
_cell.angle_gamma   90.00
#
_symmetry.space_group_name_H-M   'P 1'
#
loop_
_entity.id
_entity.type
_entity.pdbx_description
1 polymer ?
#
loop_
_entity_poly.entity_id
_entity_poly.type
_entity_poly.pdbx_seq_one_letter_code
_entity_poly.pdbx_strand_id
1 'polypeptide(L)'
;MAHRIKVLAKRLTNFVIGLVMFVTSLFLIINVHVGLFDAIYTLNPYPFYFLGVIVGVERIFYSITGSTKIFSLIVGEGEGFFSIALMGIFLVFITFGIYIAVYTIFYSNAITMLVNGLDGASFLLFSLIIFKSWYK
;
A
#
# COMPACT_ATOMS: atom_id res chain seq x y z
N MET A 1 -6.06 8.93 -29.36
CA MET A 1 -5.59 9.88 -28.33
C MET A 1 -6.14 9.56 -26.93
N ALA A 2 -7.45 9.37 -26.76
CA ALA A 2 -8.08 9.08 -25.46
C ALA A 2 -7.51 7.85 -24.70
N HIS A 3 -7.13 6.78 -25.40
CA HIS A 3 -6.53 5.59 -24.77
C HIS A 3 -5.17 5.89 -24.11
N ARG A 4 -4.30 6.67 -24.77
CA ARG A 4 -2.98 7.04 -24.24
C ARG A 4 -3.10 7.90 -22.98
N ILE A 5 -4.07 8.81 -22.95
CA ILE A 5 -4.35 9.66 -21.78
C ILE A 5 -4.79 8.81 -20.58
N LYS A 6 -5.68 7.82 -20.80
CA LYS A 6 -6.13 6.90 -19.74
C LYS A 6 -4.98 6.06 -19.17
N VAL A 7 -4.09 5.57 -20.03
CA VAL A 7 -2.90 4.80 -19.59
C VAL A 7 -1.94 5.68 -18.80
N LEU A 8 -1.66 6.90 -19.27
CA LEU A 8 -0.79 7.84 -18.58
C LEU A 8 -1.34 8.23 -17.21
N ALA A 9 -2.64 8.56 -17.13
CA ALA A 9 -3.30 8.87 -15.87
C ALA A 9 -3.21 7.71 -14.88
N LYS A 10 -3.46 6.47 -15.33
CA LYS A 10 -3.31 5.27 -14.48
C LYS A 10 -1.88 5.15 -13.93
N ARG A 11 -0.86 5.35 -14.76
CA ARG A 11 0.56 5.29 -14.34
C ARG A 11 0.89 6.41 -13.35
N LEU A 12 0.44 7.63 -13.59
CA LEU A 12 0.64 8.75 -12.68
C LEU A 12 -0.03 8.50 -11.32
N THR A 13 -1.27 8.02 -11.30
CA THR A 13 -1.97 7.68 -10.05
C THR A 13 -1.22 6.60 -9.26
N ASN A 14 -0.76 5.53 -9.92
CA ASN A 14 0.05 4.50 -9.25
C ASN A 14 1.39 5.05 -8.76
N PHE A 15 1.98 6.02 -9.46
CA PHE A 15 3.25 6.61 -9.08
C PHE A 15 3.10 7.43 -7.80
N VAL A 16 2.08 8.30 -7.76
CA VAL A 16 1.80 9.13 -6.59
C VAL A 16 1.47 8.27 -5.38
N ILE A 17 0.60 7.27 -5.54
CA ILE A 17 0.24 6.36 -4.43
C ILE A 17 1.47 5.58 -3.96
N GLY A 18 2.24 5.02 -4.89
CA GLY A 18 3.46 4.27 -4.56
C GLY A 18 4.52 5.12 -3.87
N LEU A 19 4.70 6.36 -4.33
CA LEU A 19 5.67 7.29 -3.74
C LEU A 19 5.24 7.73 -2.34
N VAL A 20 3.97 8.09 -2.15
CA VAL A 20 3.44 8.45 -0.83
C VAL A 20 3.62 7.26 0.12
N MET A 21 3.11 6.08 -0.25
CA MET A 21 3.24 4.87 0.55
C MET A 21 4.68 4.56 0.93
N PHE A 22 5.60 4.59 -0.05
CA PHE A 22 7.02 4.31 0.18
C PHE A 22 7.64 5.29 1.16
N VAL A 23 7.45 6.60 0.94
CA VAL A 23 8.08 7.64 1.75
C VAL A 23 7.49 7.67 3.16
N THR A 24 6.17 7.56 3.29
CA THR A 24 5.50 7.56 4.61
C THR A 24 5.87 6.34 5.41
N SER A 25 5.85 5.15 4.79
CA SER A 25 6.25 3.91 5.45
C SER A 25 7.71 3.94 5.88
N LEU A 26 8.62 4.40 5.02
CA LEU A 26 10.04 4.52 5.35
C LEU A 26 10.27 5.50 6.51
N PHE A 27 9.57 6.64 6.50
CA PHE A 27 9.63 7.61 7.60
C PHE A 27 9.15 6.97 8.92
N LEU A 28 8.04 6.25 8.92
CA LEU A 28 7.47 5.62 10.11
C LEU A 28 8.37 4.51 10.65
N ILE A 29 8.98 3.71 9.77
CA ILE A 29 9.98 2.72 10.18
C ILE A 29 11.12 3.39 10.95
N ILE A 30 11.62 4.52 10.44
CA ILE A 30 12.77 5.25 11.00
C ILE A 30 12.42 6.02 12.29
N ASN A 31 11.18 6.46 12.47
CA ASN A 31 10.83 7.38 13.58
C ASN A 31 10.00 6.74 14.68
N VAL A 32 9.28 5.64 14.40
CA VAL A 32 8.41 4.98 15.40
C VAL A 32 9.14 3.86 16.14
N HIS A 33 10.01 3.10 15.46
CA HIS A 33 10.81 1.97 15.97
C HIS A 33 10.24 1.26 17.21
N VAL A 34 9.50 0.18 17.00
CA VAL A 34 8.94 -0.64 18.07
C VAL A 34 9.43 -2.07 17.91
N GLY A 35 9.79 -2.72 19.03
CA GLY A 35 10.12 -4.15 19.01
C GLY A 35 8.93 -5.00 18.60
N LEU A 36 9.17 -6.15 17.94
CA LEU A 36 8.08 -7.02 17.45
C LEU A 36 7.09 -7.43 18.55
N PHE A 37 7.59 -7.77 19.74
CA PHE A 37 6.73 -8.13 20.88
C PHE A 37 5.89 -6.95 21.35
N ASP A 38 6.49 -5.78 21.52
CA ASP A 38 5.78 -4.57 21.92
C ASP A 38 4.73 -4.16 20.88
N ALA A 39 5.04 -4.34 19.59
CA ALA A 39 4.09 -4.06 18.50
C ALA A 39 2.85 -4.98 18.59
N ILE A 40 3.03 -6.24 18.96
CA ILE A 40 1.91 -7.17 19.15
C ILE A 40 1.09 -6.78 20.39
N TYR A 41 1.75 -6.50 21.52
CA TYR A 41 1.06 -6.17 22.78
C TYR A 41 0.34 -4.82 22.75
N THR A 42 0.90 -3.84 22.05
CA THR A 42 0.32 -2.50 21.91
C THR A 42 -0.53 -2.34 20.66
N LEU A 43 -0.69 -3.43 19.88
CA LEU A 43 -1.34 -3.42 18.59
C LEU A 43 -0.79 -2.28 17.70
N ASN A 44 0.53 -2.07 17.72
CA ASN A 44 1.15 -1.06 16.89
C ASN A 44 1.23 -1.54 15.44
N PRO A 45 0.83 -0.73 14.44
CA PRO A 45 0.93 -1.06 13.02
C PRO A 45 2.37 -1.15 12.49
N TYR A 46 3.39 -0.96 13.32
CA TYR A 46 4.80 -0.94 12.93
C TYR A 46 5.22 -2.02 11.92
N PRO A 47 4.86 -3.31 12.08
CA PRO A 47 5.22 -4.35 11.10
C PRO A 47 4.64 -4.11 9.69
N PHE A 48 3.49 -3.43 9.59
CA PHE A 48 2.81 -3.19 8.32
C PHE A 48 3.47 -2.09 7.49
N TYR A 49 4.24 -1.19 8.09
CA TYR A 49 5.01 -0.19 7.34
C TYR A 49 6.04 -0.85 6.41
N PHE A 50 6.59 -2.00 6.77
CA PHE A 50 7.49 -2.75 5.88
C PHE A 50 6.79 -3.22 4.60
N LEU A 51 5.50 -3.59 4.69
CA LEU A 51 4.71 -3.92 3.51
C LEU A 51 4.50 -2.69 2.63
N GLY A 52 4.30 -1.51 3.23
CA GLY A 52 4.15 -0.26 2.49
C GLY A 52 5.41 0.13 1.72
N VAL A 53 6.61 -0.15 2.26
CA VAL A 53 7.86 -0.01 1.52
C VAL A 53 7.90 -0.93 0.30
N ILE A 54 7.64 -2.24 0.48
CA ILE A 54 7.70 -3.24 -0.59
C ILE A 54 6.71 -2.89 -1.71
N VAL A 55 5.47 -2.58 -1.34
CA VAL A 55 4.39 -2.30 -2.27
C VAL A 55 4.57 -0.93 -2.92
N GLY A 56 5.05 0.06 -2.18
CA GLY A 56 5.38 1.38 -2.69
C GLY A 56 6.43 1.31 -3.80
N VAL A 57 7.52 0.56 -3.58
CA VAL A 57 8.54 0.31 -4.62
C VAL A 57 7.95 -0.37 -5.84
N GLU A 58 7.14 -1.39 -5.63
CA GLU A 58 6.49 -2.12 -6.71
C GLU A 58 5.58 -1.21 -7.56
N ARG A 59 4.81 -0.33 -6.92
CA ARG A 59 3.96 0.66 -7.62
C ARG A 59 4.76 1.69 -8.41
N ILE A 60 5.85 2.19 -7.84
CA ILE A 60 6.77 3.09 -8.54
C ILE A 60 7.35 2.39 -9.77
N PHE A 61 7.79 1.13 -9.62
CA PHE A 61 8.31 0.32 -10.71
C PHE A 61 7.27 0.10 -11.82
N TYR A 62 6.04 -0.27 -11.47
CA TYR A 62 4.93 -0.41 -12.42
C TYR A 62 4.66 0.90 -13.17
N SER A 63 4.72 2.05 -12.49
CA SER A 63 4.47 3.33 -13.14
C SER A 63 5.53 3.73 -14.15
N ILE A 64 6.79 3.41 -13.89
CA ILE A 64 7.92 3.69 -14.81
C ILE A 64 7.92 2.70 -15.98
N THR A 65 7.85 1.40 -15.68
CA THR A 65 8.06 0.34 -16.67
C THR A 65 6.77 -0.10 -17.37
N GLY A 66 5.63 0.08 -16.72
CA GLY A 66 4.36 -0.52 -17.11
C GLY A 66 4.26 -2.02 -16.84
N SER A 67 5.29 -2.63 -16.23
CA SER A 67 5.35 -4.07 -16.00
C SER A 67 4.70 -4.44 -14.68
N THR A 68 3.85 -5.47 -14.69
CA THR A 68 3.24 -6.07 -13.49
C THR A 68 4.02 -7.25 -12.95
N LYS A 69 5.24 -7.53 -13.43
CA LYS A 69 6.01 -8.72 -13.05
C LYS A 69 6.29 -8.82 -11.55
N ILE A 70 6.65 -7.70 -10.91
CA ILE A 70 6.91 -7.70 -9.46
C ILE A 70 5.61 -7.98 -8.70
N PHE A 71 4.50 -7.37 -9.14
CA PHE A 71 3.18 -7.67 -8.57
C PHE A 71 2.78 -9.13 -8.78
N SER A 72 2.98 -9.70 -9.98
CA SER A 72 2.62 -11.09 -10.26
C SER A 72 3.48 -12.09 -9.46
N LEU A 73 4.73 -11.76 -9.15
CA LEU A 73 5.55 -12.53 -8.21
C LEU A 73 5.00 -12.49 -6.78
N ILE A 74 4.41 -11.36 -6.35
CA ILE A 74 3.79 -11.23 -5.02
C ILE A 74 2.47 -11.99 -4.95
N VAL A 75 1.65 -11.91 -6.00
CA VAL A 75 0.27 -12.48 -6.04
C VAL A 75 0.27 -13.95 -6.47
N GLY A 76 1.28 -14.39 -7.21
CA GLY A 76 1.34 -15.69 -7.87
C GLY A 76 0.76 -15.66 -9.30
N GLU A 77 1.39 -16.41 -10.21
CA GLU A 77 0.94 -16.61 -11.59
C GLU A 77 0.23 -17.97 -11.70
N GLY A 78 -1.10 -17.98 -11.60
CA GLY A 78 -1.90 -19.19 -11.73
C GLY A 78 -3.27 -18.91 -12.33
N GLU A 79 -3.58 -19.55 -13.45
CA GLU A 79 -4.77 -19.30 -14.29
C GLU A 79 -6.12 -19.54 -13.58
N GLY A 80 -6.14 -20.26 -12.46
CA GLY A 80 -7.36 -20.52 -11.68
C GLY A 80 -7.55 -19.68 -10.40
N PHE A 81 -6.45 -19.21 -9.78
CA PHE A 81 -6.49 -18.60 -8.45
C PHE A 81 -6.21 -17.10 -8.44
N PHE A 82 -5.78 -16.52 -9.56
CA PHE A 82 -5.41 -15.10 -9.63
C PHE A 82 -6.54 -14.16 -9.18
N SER A 83 -7.78 -14.43 -9.58
CA SER A 83 -8.95 -13.61 -9.18
C SER A 83 -9.23 -13.68 -7.68
N ILE A 84 -9.13 -14.89 -7.08
CA ILE A 84 -9.30 -15.11 -5.65
C ILE A 84 -8.15 -14.44 -4.87
N ALA A 85 -6.92 -14.57 -5.36
CA ALA A 85 -5.75 -13.92 -4.78
C ALA A 85 -5.88 -12.39 -4.79
N LEU A 86 -6.36 -11.79 -5.89
CA LEU A 86 -6.64 -10.35 -5.96
C LEU A 86 -7.69 -9.91 -4.92
N MET A 87 -8.75 -10.70 -4.73
CA MET A 87 -9.76 -10.41 -3.70
C MET A 87 -9.16 -10.52 -2.29
N GLY A 88 -8.36 -11.56 -2.01
CA GLY A 88 -7.67 -11.72 -0.73
C GLY A 88 -6.72 -10.56 -0.43
N ILE A 89 -5.92 -10.14 -1.43
CA ILE A 89 -5.02 -8.99 -1.32
C ILE A 89 -5.84 -7.71 -1.11
N PHE A 90 -6.93 -7.50 -1.84
CA PHE A 90 -7.82 -6.36 -1.60
C PHE A 90 -8.26 -6.29 -0.13
N LEU A 91 -8.74 -7.41 0.44
CA LEU A 91 -9.17 -7.49 1.83
C LEU A 91 -8.03 -7.21 2.82
N VAL A 92 -6.83 -7.74 2.57
CA VAL A 92 -5.65 -7.47 3.41
C VAL A 92 -5.31 -5.98 3.41
N PHE A 93 -5.20 -5.36 2.23
CA PHE A 93 -4.78 -3.97 2.11
C PHE A 93 -5.85 -2.98 2.60
N ILE A 94 -7.15 -3.27 2.42
CA ILE A 94 -8.21 -2.43 2.97
C ILE A 94 -8.22 -2.53 4.51
N THR A 95 -8.09 -3.73 5.09
CA THR A 95 -8.02 -3.90 6.53
C THR A 95 -6.82 -3.18 7.13
N PHE A 96 -5.63 -3.29 6.52
CA PHE A 96 -4.45 -2.55 6.98
C PHE A 96 -4.60 -1.04 6.82
N GLY A 97 -5.15 -0.57 5.70
CA GLY A 97 -5.40 0.85 5.50
C GLY A 97 -6.34 1.44 6.55
N ILE A 98 -7.45 0.75 6.84
CA ILE A 98 -8.39 1.15 7.92
C ILE A 98 -7.68 1.10 9.27
N TYR A 99 -6.97 0.03 9.55
CA TYR A 99 -6.27 -0.16 10.83
C TYR A 99 -5.25 0.93 11.10
N ILE A 100 -4.36 1.23 10.14
CA ILE A 100 -3.36 2.30 10.24
C ILE A 100 -4.06 3.66 10.40
N ALA A 101 -5.11 3.93 9.62
CA ALA A 101 -5.87 5.17 9.71
C ALA A 101 -6.50 5.36 11.09
N VAL A 102 -7.14 4.33 11.65
CA VAL A 102 -7.71 4.36 13.02
C VAL A 102 -6.59 4.52 14.05
N TYR A 103 -5.47 3.82 13.90
CA TYR A 103 -4.36 3.91 14.85
C TYR A 103 -3.72 5.30 14.91
N THR A 104 -3.90 6.12 13.87
CA THR A 104 -3.39 7.50 13.79
C THR A 104 -3.73 8.32 15.03
N ILE A 105 -4.93 8.16 15.61
CA ILE A 105 -5.39 8.94 16.77
C ILE A 105 -4.57 8.69 18.05
N PHE A 106 -3.81 7.60 18.10
CA PHE A 106 -2.98 7.24 19.25
C PHE A 106 -1.57 7.86 19.19
N TYR A 107 -1.19 8.49 18.06
CA TYR A 107 0.07 9.23 17.98
C TYR A 107 -0.09 10.63 18.56
N SER A 108 0.76 10.98 19.53
CA SER A 108 0.80 12.31 20.15
C SER A 108 1.57 13.34 19.32
N ASN A 109 2.54 12.91 18.52
CA ASN A 109 3.32 13.78 17.65
C ASN A 109 2.53 14.07 16.35
N ALA A 110 2.26 15.35 16.10
CA ALA A 110 1.47 15.79 14.94
C ALA A 110 2.07 15.36 13.59
N ILE A 111 3.40 15.36 13.44
CA ILE A 111 4.07 14.92 12.21
C ILE A 111 3.86 13.42 12.03
N THR A 112 4.14 12.62 13.05
CA THR A 112 3.94 11.16 13.00
C THR A 112 2.47 10.82 12.75
N MET A 113 1.55 11.55 13.34
CA MET A 113 0.11 11.42 13.13
C MET A 113 -0.26 11.67 11.65
N LEU A 114 0.19 12.79 11.07
CA LEU A 114 -0.07 13.10 9.66
C LEU A 114 0.55 12.05 8.73
N VAL A 115 1.79 11.67 8.95
CA VAL A 115 2.49 10.67 8.12
C VAL A 115 1.80 9.30 8.22
N ASN A 116 1.38 8.88 9.41
CA ASN A 116 0.64 7.64 9.61
C ASN A 116 -0.74 7.68 8.92
N GLY A 117 -1.44 8.81 9.00
CA GLY A 117 -2.71 9.00 8.29
C GLY A 117 -2.54 8.92 6.77
N LEU A 118 -1.48 9.55 6.22
CA LEU A 118 -1.15 9.46 4.80
C LEU A 118 -0.77 8.04 4.38
N ASP A 119 -0.03 7.32 5.24
CA ASP A 119 0.33 5.92 5.01
C ASP A 119 -0.94 5.07 4.92
N GLY A 120 -1.83 5.12 5.92
CA GLY A 120 -3.11 4.41 5.91
C GLY A 120 -3.97 4.77 4.69
N ALA A 121 -4.04 6.05 4.30
CA ALA A 121 -4.76 6.48 3.11
C ALA A 121 -4.15 5.89 1.82
N SER A 122 -2.83 5.76 1.74
CA SER A 122 -2.17 5.16 0.57
C SER A 122 -2.51 3.67 0.42
N PHE A 123 -2.60 2.92 1.54
CA PHE A 123 -3.06 1.53 1.56
C PHE A 123 -4.51 1.40 1.09
N LEU A 124 -5.39 2.31 1.52
CA LEU A 124 -6.78 2.35 1.07
C LEU A 124 -6.90 2.66 -0.42
N LEU A 125 -6.14 3.63 -0.93
CA LEU A 125 -6.15 3.95 -2.37
C LEU A 125 -5.61 2.78 -3.20
N PHE A 126 -4.58 2.10 -2.71
CA PHE A 126 -4.04 0.92 -3.37
C PHE A 126 -5.02 -0.26 -3.37
N SER A 127 -5.73 -0.51 -2.28
CA SER A 127 -6.75 -1.57 -2.24
C SER A 127 -7.87 -1.30 -3.26
N LEU A 128 -8.31 -0.04 -3.43
CA LEU A 128 -9.28 0.32 -4.46
C LEU A 128 -8.76 0.09 -5.89
N ILE A 129 -7.46 0.26 -6.14
CA ILE A 129 -6.83 -0.06 -7.44
C ILE A 129 -6.90 -1.57 -7.70
N ILE A 130 -6.63 -2.39 -6.69
CA ILE A 130 -6.71 -3.84 -6.78
C ILE A 130 -8.15 -4.28 -7.05
N PHE A 131 -9.11 -3.76 -6.28
CA PHE A 131 -10.53 -4.05 -6.45
C PHE A 131 -11.03 -3.73 -7.87
N LYS A 132 -10.64 -2.56 -8.40
CA LYS A 132 -10.96 -2.16 -9.77
C LYS A 132 -10.33 -3.07 -10.83
N SER A 133 -9.20 -3.70 -10.51
CA SER A 133 -8.51 -4.63 -11.40
C SER A 133 -9.11 -6.04 -11.34
N TRP A 134 -9.76 -6.40 -10.23
CA TRP A 134 -10.52 -7.64 -10.08
C TRP A 134 -11.86 -7.63 -10.84
N TYR A 135 -12.58 -6.51 -10.83
CA TYR A 135 -13.90 -6.39 -11.47
C TYR A 135 -13.87 -6.30 -13.02
N LYS A 136 -12.68 -6.28 -13.63
CA LYS A 136 -12.50 -6.13 -15.09
C LYS A 136 -12.02 -7.41 -15.73
#